data_AF-A0A8G0Q7L3-F1
#
_entry.id   AF-A0A8G0Q7L3-F1
#
_cell.length_a   1.000
_cell.length_b   1.000
_cell.length_c   1.000
_cell.angle_alpha   90.00
_cell.angle_beta   90.00
_cell.angle_gamma   90.00
#
_symmetry.space_group_name_H-M   'P 1'
#
loop_
_entity.id
_entity.type
_entity.pdbx_description
1 polymer ?
#
loop_
_entity_poly.entity_id
_entity_poly.type
_entity_poly.pdbx_seq_one_letter_code
_entity_poly.pdbx_strand_id
1 'polypeptide(L)'
;SIKGVAIQEPRTHKILHQFPLYNISYCADEKGVKKFFSFIAKTVKSKDSAMDTNGYNSSGNGNGNGNSNNGAKPEETHECFVFISNKL
;
A
#
# COMPACT_ATOMS: atom_id res chain seq x y z
N SER A 1 -6.41 -6.35 -14.27
CA SER A 1 -7.28 -5.45 -15.09
C SER A 1 -6.41 -4.33 -15.66
N ILE A 2 -6.80 -3.69 -16.75
CA ILE A 2 -6.10 -2.50 -17.26
C ILE A 2 -6.16 -1.31 -16.29
N LYS A 3 -7.11 -1.33 -15.34
CA LYS A 3 -7.27 -0.28 -14.33
C LYS A 3 -6.30 -0.43 -13.15
N GLY A 4 -5.84 -1.64 -12.87
CA GLY A 4 -4.99 -1.93 -11.71
C GLY A 4 -5.18 -3.33 -11.14
N VAL A 5 -4.70 -3.48 -9.90
CA VAL A 5 -4.62 -4.73 -9.14
C VAL A 5 -5.32 -4.57 -7.80
N ALA A 6 -6.14 -5.56 -7.44
CA ALA A 6 -6.78 -5.67 -6.14
C ALA A 6 -6.36 -6.99 -5.47
N ILE A 7 -6.04 -6.94 -4.19
CA ILE A 7 -5.88 -8.12 -3.34
C ILE A 7 -7.17 -8.27 -2.55
N GLN A 8 -7.82 -9.43 -2.66
CA GLN A 8 -9.09 -9.71 -2.00
C GLN A 8 -8.94 -10.91 -1.07
N GLU A 9 -9.64 -10.88 0.05
CA GLU A 9 -9.82 -12.08 0.86
C GLU A 9 -10.68 -13.08 0.07
N PRO A 10 -10.24 -14.34 -0.08
CA PRO A 10 -10.81 -15.27 -1.06
C PRO A 10 -12.25 -15.72 -0.76
N ARG A 11 -12.73 -15.66 0.48
CA ARG A 11 -14.07 -16.16 0.86
C ARG A 11 -15.14 -15.07 0.87
N THR A 12 -14.77 -13.91 1.39
CA THR A 12 -15.64 -12.75 1.62
C THR A 12 -15.57 -11.77 0.46
N HIS A 13 -14.58 -11.91 -0.43
CA HIS A 13 -14.27 -10.96 -1.50
C HIS A 13 -13.99 -9.54 -1.00
N LYS A 14 -13.69 -9.38 0.29
CA LYS A 14 -13.32 -8.09 0.86
C LYS A 14 -11.99 -7.65 0.24
N ILE A 15 -11.97 -6.44 -0.31
CA ILE A 15 -10.74 -5.82 -0.84
C ILE A 15 -9.84 -5.45 0.34
N LEU A 16 -8.63 -6.02 0.36
CA LEU A 16 -7.59 -5.74 1.35
C LEU A 16 -6.63 -4.66 0.86
N HIS A 17 -6.24 -4.72 -0.41
CA HIS A 17 -5.40 -3.71 -1.06
C HIS A 17 -5.90 -3.43 -2.47
N GLN A 18 -5.78 -2.19 -2.92
CA GLN A 18 -6.14 -1.77 -4.27
C GLN A 18 -5.10 -0.78 -4.76
N PHE A 19 -4.44 -1.12 -5.86
CA PHE A 19 -3.44 -0.27 -6.48
C PHE A 19 -3.86 0.03 -7.92
N PRO A 20 -3.82 1.31 -8.35
CA PRO A 20 -3.90 1.66 -9.76
C PRO A 20 -2.74 1.02 -10.53
N LEU A 21 -2.92 0.73 -11.82
CA LEU A 21 -1.90 0.05 -12.61
C LEU A 21 -0.57 0.83 -12.65
N TYR A 22 -0.62 2.16 -12.74
CA TYR A 22 0.56 3.02 -12.79
C TYR A 22 1.39 3.03 -11.50
N ASN A 23 0.83 2.55 -10.38
CA ASN A 23 1.57 2.39 -9.13
C ASN A 23 2.35 1.07 -9.07
N ILE A 24 2.08 0.11 -9.95
CA ILE A 24 2.82 -1.15 -9.97
C ILE A 24 4.14 -0.93 -10.71
N SER A 25 5.27 -0.98 -9.98
CA SER A 25 6.59 -0.71 -10.55
C SER A 25 7.31 -1.97 -11.05
N TYR A 26 6.93 -3.14 -10.54
CA TYR A 26 7.54 -4.41 -10.91
C TYR A 26 6.55 -5.54 -10.74
N CYS A 27 6.61 -6.53 -11.63
CA CYS A 27 5.91 -7.81 -11.49
C CYS A 27 6.85 -8.95 -11.86
N ALA A 28 6.79 -10.04 -11.09
CA ALA A 28 7.51 -11.27 -11.37
C ALA A 28 6.55 -12.46 -11.27
N ASP A 29 6.72 -13.39 -12.20
CA ASP A 29 6.00 -14.66 -12.26
C ASP A 29 7.06 -15.76 -12.39
N GLU A 30 7.44 -16.36 -11.27
CA GLU A 30 8.37 -17.49 -11.28
C GLU A 30 7.60 -18.79 -11.42
N LYS A 31 7.83 -19.49 -12.53
CA LYS A 31 7.17 -20.77 -12.87
C LYS A 31 7.99 -22.00 -12.43
N GLY A 32 8.99 -21.80 -11.58
CA GLY A 32 9.88 -22.83 -11.06
C GLY A 32 9.23 -23.79 -10.05
N VAL A 33 10.05 -24.47 -9.25
CA VAL A 33 9.61 -25.51 -8.28
C VAL A 33 8.67 -24.92 -7.23
N LYS A 34 8.85 -23.65 -6.87
CA LYS A 34 7.89 -22.87 -6.08
C LYS A 34 7.26 -21.84 -7.01
N LYS A 35 6.02 -22.09 -7.43
CA LYS A 35 5.28 -21.11 -8.23
C LYS A 35 4.90 -19.94 -7.33
N PHE A 36 5.58 -18.82 -7.53
CA PHE A 36 5.23 -17.58 -6.87
C PHE A 36 5.03 -16.46 -7.87
N PHE A 37 4.05 -15.64 -7.57
CA PHE A 37 3.79 -14.38 -8.23
C PHE A 37 4.12 -13.27 -7.23
N SER A 38 4.81 -12.23 -7.67
CA SER A 38 5.04 -11.06 -6.84
C SER A 38 4.90 -9.76 -7.62
N PHE A 39 4.57 -8.71 -6.89
CA PHE A 39 4.59 -7.36 -7.45
C PHE A 39 5.04 -6.34 -6.40
N ILE A 40 5.62 -5.24 -6.89
CA ILE A 40 5.99 -4.09 -6.07
C ILE A 40 5.07 -2.93 -6.44
N ALA A 41 4.42 -2.36 -5.42
CA ALA A 41 3.56 -1.20 -5.56
C ALA A 41 4.19 0.03 -4.90
N LYS A 42 4.10 1.16 -5.58
CA LYS A 42 4.41 2.49 -5.08
C LYS A 42 3.24 2.99 -4.24
N THR A 43 3.53 3.43 -3.03
CA THR A 43 2.59 4.06 -2.12
C THR A 43 3.05 5.47 -1.83
N VAL A 44 2.15 6.43 -2.09
CA VAL A 44 2.31 7.80 -1.62
C VAL A 44 1.54 7.88 -0.31
N LYS A 45 2.27 7.88 0.81
CA LYS A 45 1.67 8.25 2.09
C LYS A 45 1.44 9.75 2.07
N SER A 46 0.33 10.19 1.49
CA SER A 46 -0.17 11.52 1.80
C SER A 46 -0.39 11.56 3.30
N LYS A 47 0.28 12.51 3.98
CA LYS A 47 0.22 12.68 5.44
C LYS A 47 -1.19 12.90 6.00
N ASP A 48 -2.20 12.98 5.14
CA ASP A 48 -3.57 13.39 5.45
C ASP A 48 -4.59 12.23 5.41
N SER A 49 -4.17 10.97 5.59
CA SER A 49 -5.11 9.84 5.71
C SER A 49 -4.74 8.83 6.80
N ALA A 50 -4.11 9.31 7.87
CA ALA A 50 -4.22 8.67 9.18
C ALA A 50 -5.59 8.99 9.79
N MET A 51 -6.66 8.45 9.21
CA MET A 51 -7.90 8.24 9.97
C MET A 51 -7.77 6.88 10.63
N ASP A 52 -7.30 6.89 11.87
CA ASP A 52 -7.39 5.76 12.77
C ASP A 52 -8.85 5.56 13.20
N THR A 53 -9.22 4.32 13.47
CA THR A 53 -10.30 4.03 14.42
C THR A 53 -9.87 2.81 15.22
N ASN A 54 -9.00 3.05 16.20
CA ASN A 54 -9.13 2.54 17.58
C ASN A 54 -7.82 2.76 18.37
N GLY A 55 -7.69 3.96 18.95
CA GLY A 55 -7.72 4.16 20.40
C GLY A 55 -6.69 3.46 21.26
N TYR A 56 -5.56 4.13 21.52
CA TYR A 56 -4.99 4.27 22.87
C TYR A 56 -4.37 5.68 23.05
N ASN A 57 -4.72 6.26 24.19
CA ASN A 57 -4.56 7.63 24.67
C ASN A 57 -3.11 8.17 24.70
N SER A 58 -2.89 9.42 24.28
CA SER A 58 -1.99 10.33 25.01
C SER A 58 -2.25 11.81 24.70
N SER A 59 -2.54 12.52 25.78
CA SER A 59 -2.69 13.97 25.88
C SER A 59 -1.44 14.69 25.36
N GLY A 60 -1.61 15.54 24.35
CA GLY A 60 -0.59 16.47 23.87
C GLY A 60 -1.23 17.76 23.39
N ASN A 61 -1.49 18.68 24.32
CA ASN A 61 -1.86 20.05 24.03
C ASN A 61 -0.69 20.74 23.31
N GLY A 62 -0.85 21.08 22.03
CA GLY A 62 0.19 21.68 21.20
C GLY A 62 -0.38 22.78 20.32
N ASN A 63 -0.53 23.98 20.89
CA ASN A 63 -0.75 25.21 20.16
C ASN A 63 0.54 25.56 19.38
N GLY A 64 0.50 25.48 18.05
CA GLY A 64 1.66 25.67 17.18
C GLY A 64 1.28 26.42 15.91
N ASN A 65 1.18 27.75 16.02
CA ASN A 65 1.23 28.66 14.88
C ASN A 65 2.61 28.54 14.21
N GLY A 66 2.67 28.00 12.99
CA GLY A 66 3.92 27.71 12.29
C GLY A 66 3.78 27.81 10.78
N ASN A 67 3.94 29.02 10.26
CA ASN A 67 4.24 29.29 8.86
C ASN A 67 5.57 28.60 8.48
N SER A 68 5.57 27.68 7.52
CA SER A 68 6.79 27.25 6.84
C SER A 68 6.51 26.74 5.43
N ASN A 69 6.86 27.59 4.47
CA ASN A 69 7.25 27.21 3.12
C ASN A 69 8.38 26.19 3.19
N ASN A 70 8.07 24.91 2.97
CA ASN A 70 9.03 23.90 2.55
C ASN A 70 8.25 22.80 1.81
N GLY A 71 8.32 22.81 0.48
CA GLY A 71 7.75 21.77 -0.36
C GLY A 71 8.52 20.47 -0.20
N ALA A 72 8.20 19.72 0.86
CA ALA A 72 8.68 18.37 1.06
C ALA A 72 8.13 17.51 -0.09
N LYS A 73 9.01 17.01 -0.95
CA LYS A 73 8.62 15.98 -1.93
C LYS A 73 7.98 14.83 -1.15
N PRO A 74 6.80 14.33 -1.58
CA PRO A 74 6.20 13.17 -0.93
C PRO A 74 7.21 12.03 -0.96
N GLU A 75 7.51 11.47 0.21
CA GLU A 75 8.40 10.32 0.32
C GLU A 75 7.68 9.12 -0.31
N GLU A 76 8.20 8.64 -1.44
CA GLU A 76 7.63 7.52 -2.18
C GLU A 76 8.08 6.22 -1.50
N THR A 77 7.13 5.48 -0.92
CA THR A 77 7.41 4.16 -0.33
C THR A 77 7.05 3.04 -1.30
N HIS A 78 7.77 1.93 -1.21
CA HIS A 78 7.53 0.74 -2.05
C HIS A 78 7.15 -0.46 -1.17
N GLU A 79 6.07 -1.14 -1.53
CA GLU A 79 5.59 -2.34 -0.85
C GLU A 79 5.67 -3.55 -1.79
N CYS A 80 6.21 -4.67 -1.31
CA CYS A 80 6.34 -5.91 -2.06
C CYS A 80 5.32 -6.95 -1.58
N PHE A 81 4.51 -7.46 -2.51
CA PHE A 81 3.55 -8.52 -2.25
C PHE A 81 4.00 -9.80 -2.93
N VAL A 82 4.07 -10.91 -2.18
CA VAL A 82 4.46 -12.23 -2.68
C VAL A 82 3.33 -13.21 -2.44
N PHE A 83 2.87 -13.84 -3.51
CA PHE A 83 1.82 -14.84 -3.53
C PHE A 83 2.43 -16.17 -3.90
N ILE A 84 2.22 -17.17 -3.05
CA ILE A 84 2.62 -18.54 -3.32
C ILE A 84 1.35 -19.28 -3.68
N SER A 85 1.30 -19.85 -4.88
CA SER A 85 0.17 -20.68 -5.28
C SER A 85 0.62 -22.10 -5.57
N ASN A 86 -0.06 -23.06 -4.94
CA ASN A 86 0.12 -24.47 -5.23
C ASN A 86 -0.80 -24.95 -6.38
N LYS A 87 -1.69 -24.10 -6.89
CA LYS A 87 -2.58 -24.38 -8.02
C LYS A 87 -2.51 -23.26 -9.07
N LEU A 88 -2.54 -23.65 -10.34
CA LEU A 88 -2.75 -22.71 -11.45
C LEU A 88 -4.16 -22.11 -11.37
#